data_AF-A0A517XSW0-F1
#
_entry.id   AF-A0A517XSW0-F1
#
_cell.length_a   1.000
_cell.length_b   1.000
_cell.length_c   1.000
_cell.angle_alpha   90.00
_cell.angle_beta   90.00
_cell.angle_gamma   90.00
#
_symmetry.space_group_name_H-M   'P 1'
#
loop_
_entity.id
_entity.type
_entity.pdbx_description
1 polymer ?
#
loop_
_entity_poly.entity_id
_entity_poly.type
_entity_poly.pdbx_seq_one_letter_code
_entity_poly.pdbx_strand_id
1 'polypeptide(L)' 'MSAEEAVRATVAFNQLVEVHPAVEVWSDDGQAEGGYSYFWVVTRDGTAVRQLAYFRCRTGGVERRSYDESGDDHWSMVE' A
#
# COMPACT_ATOMS: atom_id res chain seq x y z
N MET A 1 -6.60 -3.37 -15.82
CA MET A 1 -6.41 -2.75 -14.50
C MET A 1 -4.92 -2.75 -14.20
N SER A 2 -4.34 -1.58 -13.95
CA SER A 2 -2.95 -1.43 -13.52
C SER A 2 -2.77 -1.91 -12.07
N ALA A 3 -1.53 -2.12 -11.65
CA ALA A 3 -1.24 -2.50 -10.27
C ALA A 3 -1.63 -1.38 -9.27
N GLU A 4 -1.48 -0.11 -9.66
CA GLU A 4 -1.95 1.02 -8.84
C GLU A 4 -3.48 1.04 -8.74
N GLU A 5 -4.20 0.83 -9.85
CA GLU A 5 -5.66 0.72 -9.84
C GLU A 5 -6.13 -0.45 -8.96
N ALA A 6 -5.40 -1.56 -8.96
CA ALA A 6 -5.70 -2.70 -8.07
C ALA A 6 -5.57 -2.32 -6.60
N VAL A 7 -4.52 -1.58 -6.20
CA VAL A 7 -4.37 -1.07 -4.82
C VAL A 7 -5.56 -0.16 -4.45
N ARG A 8 -5.92 0.77 -5.34
CA ARG A 8 -7.04 1.71 -5.11
C ARG A 8 -8.40 1.03 -5.01
N ALA A 9 -8.56 -0.15 -5.61
CA ALA A 9 -9.79 -0.92 -5.57
C ALA A 9 -9.99 -1.71 -4.26
N THR A 10 -8.96 -1.86 -3.42
CA THR A 10 -9.05 -2.65 -2.18
C THR A 10 -9.92 -1.98 -1.12
N VAL A 11 -10.62 -2.79 -0.32
CA VAL A 11 -11.29 -2.34 0.91
C VAL A 11 -10.30 -1.71 1.87
N ALA A 12 -9.08 -2.26 1.97
CA ALA A 12 -8.02 -1.70 2.81
C ALA A 12 -7.65 -0.26 2.42
N PHE A 13 -7.60 0.08 1.12
CA PHE A 13 -7.38 1.44 0.66
C PHE A 13 -8.57 2.35 0.98
N ASN A 14 -9.80 1.88 0.76
CA ASN A 14 -11.01 2.65 1.06
C ASN A 14 -11.12 3.03 2.55
N GLN A 15 -10.76 2.12 3.45
CA GLN A 15 -10.71 2.40 4.90
C GLN A 15 -9.69 3.50 5.24
N LEU A 16 -8.56 3.57 4.53
CA LEU A 16 -7.60 4.66 4.72
C LEU A 16 -8.17 6.00 4.24
N VAL A 17 -8.90 6.02 3.11
CA VAL A 17 -9.56 7.22 2.57
C VAL A 17 -10.62 7.76 3.52
N GLU A 18 -11.39 6.89 4.17
CA GLU A 18 -12.42 7.29 5.16
C GLU A 18 -11.83 8.06 6.35
N VAL A 19 -10.61 7.70 6.77
CA VAL A 19 -9.90 8.36 7.89
C VAL A 19 -9.03 9.53 7.42
N HIS A 20 -8.47 9.43 6.22
CA HIS A 20 -7.53 10.38 5.64
C HIS A 20 -8.01 10.83 4.25
N PRO A 21 -8.67 12.01 4.12
CA PRO A 21 -9.28 12.41 2.84
C PRO A 21 -8.27 12.76 1.74
N ALA A 22 -6.99 12.95 2.07
CA ALA A 22 -5.92 13.28 1.13
C ALA A 22 -4.91 12.12 1.03
N VAL A 23 -5.38 10.93 0.64
CA VAL A 23 -4.55 9.74 0.43
C VAL A 23 -4.04 9.68 -1.01
N GLU A 24 -2.74 9.44 -1.16
CA GLU A 24 -2.06 9.23 -2.44
C GLU A 24 -1.43 7.83 -2.48
N VAL A 25 -1.30 7.28 -3.69
CA VAL A 25 -0.55 6.04 -3.95
C VAL A 25 0.69 6.43 -4.75
N TRP A 26 1.87 6.12 -4.23
CA TRP A 26 3.15 6.38 -4.87
C TRP A 26 3.85 5.05 -5.16
N SER A 27 4.25 4.83 -6.41
CA SER A 27 5.05 3.66 -6.79
C SER A 27 6.41 3.69 -6.09
N ASP A 28 6.85 2.53 -5.62
CA ASP A 28 8.21 2.31 -5.13
C ASP A 28 9.03 1.61 -6.21
N ASP A 29 9.44 2.37 -7.22
CA ASP A 29 10.16 1.82 -8.39
C ASP A 29 11.56 1.28 -8.03
N GLY A 30 12.06 1.57 -6.83
CA GLY A 30 13.30 1.01 -6.30
C GLY A 30 13.14 -0.42 -5.78
N GLN A 31 11.90 -0.88 -5.57
CA GLN A 31 11.59 -2.21 -5.08
C GLN A 31 10.88 -3.03 -6.16
N ALA A 32 11.55 -4.08 -6.61
CA ALA A 32 11.02 -5.02 -7.60
C ALA A 32 11.51 -6.43 -7.26
N GLU A 33 10.91 -7.03 -6.24
CA GLU A 33 11.18 -8.42 -5.85
C GLU A 33 10.03 -9.34 -6.24
N GLY A 34 10.35 -10.52 -6.77
CA GLY A 34 9.39 -11.62 -6.94
C GLY A 34 8.24 -11.35 -7.90
N GLY A 35 8.39 -10.39 -8.82
CA GLY A 35 7.34 -10.01 -9.78
C GLY A 35 6.23 -9.14 -9.18
N TYR A 36 6.47 -8.55 -8.01
CA TYR A 36 5.57 -7.58 -7.40
C TYR A 36 5.92 -6.15 -7.81
N SER A 37 4.88 -5.31 -7.93
CA SER A 37 4.99 -3.86 -7.91
C SER A 37 4.66 -3.34 -6.51
N TYR A 38 5.48 -2.45 -5.97
CA TYR A 38 5.38 -1.96 -4.60
C TYR A 38 4.85 -0.52 -4.56
N PHE A 39 4.08 -0.20 -3.53
CA PHE A 39 3.38 1.09 -3.42
C PHE A 39 3.37 1.61 -1.99
N TRP A 40 3.80 2.86 -1.83
CA TRP A 40 3.55 3.64 -0.62
C TRP A 40 2.16 4.25 -0.68
N VAL A 41 1.36 4.02 0.37
CA VAL A 41 0.12 4.77 0.55
C VAL A 41 0.37 5.83 1.60
N VAL A 42 0.25 7.08 1.18
CA VAL A 42 0.68 8.24 1.96
C VAL A 42 -0.46 9.23 2.11
N THR A 43 -0.36 10.11 3.10
CA THR A 43 -1.23 11.28 3.21
C THR A 43 -0.42 12.53 3.48
N ARG A 44 -0.96 13.68 3.05
CA ARG A 44 -0.39 15.00 3.31
C ARG A 44 -1.19 15.72 4.39
N ASP A 45 -0.47 16.19 5.40
CA ASP A 45 -0.99 17.06 6.45
C ASP A 45 -0.14 18.35 6.46
N GLY A 46 -0.63 19.37 5.74
CA GLY A 46 0.13 20.59 5.46
C GLY A 46 1.42 20.31 4.69
N THR A 47 2.57 20.50 5.34
CA THR A 47 3.91 20.27 4.76
C THR A 47 4.47 18.88 5.04
N ALA A 48 3.82 18.08 5.87
CA ALA A 48 4.29 16.75 6.24
C ALA A 48 3.65 15.67 5.36
N VAL A 49 4.47 14.71 4.92
CA VAL A 49 4.01 13.47 4.29
C VAL A 49 4.14 12.35 5.32
N ARG A 50 3.06 11.60 5.52
CA ARG A 50 3.06 10.42 6.40
C ARG A 50 2.73 9.19 5.59
N GLN A 51 3.48 8.12 5.84
CA GLN A 51 3.14 6.80 5.32
C GLN A 51 2.04 6.19 6.18
N LEU A 52 0.97 5.71 5.53
CA LEU A 52 -0.14 5.02 6.18
C LEU A 52 -0.08 3.50 5.98
N ALA A 53 0.37 3.05 4.81
CA ALA A 53 0.51 1.65 4.49
C ALA A 53 1.57 1.42 3.41
N TYR A 54 1.97 0.17 3.26
CA TYR A 54 2.82 -0.30 2.18
C TYR A 54 2.15 -1.52 1.56
N PHE A 55 1.92 -1.47 0.26
CA PHE A 55 1.27 -2.54 -0.49
C PHE A 55 2.22 -3.08 -1.55
N ARG A 56 2.01 -4.34 -1.90
CA ARG A 56 2.60 -4.94 -3.09
C ARG A 56 1.53 -5.65 -3.90
N CYS A 57 1.63 -5.62 -5.21
CA CYS A 57 0.65 -6.19 -6.13
C CYS A 57 1.34 -7.09 -7.14
N ARG A 58 0.74 -8.24 -7.44
CA ARG A 58 1.13 -9.12 -8.54
C ARG A 58 -0.11 -9.76 -9.16
N THR A 59 0.09 -10.56 -10.20
CA THR A 59 -0.95 -11.47 -10.68
C THR A 59 -1.43 -12.36 -9.53
N GLY A 60 -2.68 -12.20 -9.12
CA GLY A 60 -3.28 -12.94 -7.99
C GLY A 60 -3.79 -12.06 -6.85
N GLY A 61 -3.39 -10.79 -6.77
CA GLY A 61 -3.98 -9.81 -5.86
C GLY A 61 -3.00 -8.82 -5.24
N VAL A 62 -3.50 -8.13 -4.22
CA VAL A 62 -2.79 -7.08 -3.47
C VAL A 62 -2.53 -7.59 -2.06
N GLU A 63 -1.33 -7.35 -1.57
CA GLU A 63 -0.91 -7.69 -0.20
C GLU A 63 -0.50 -6.41 0.53
N ARG A 64 -0.84 -6.33 1.82
CA ARG A 64 -0.41 -5.25 2.72
C ARG A 64 0.69 -5.74 3.64
N ARG A 65 1.69 -4.89 3.85
CA ARG A 65 2.73 -5.13 4.85
C ARG A 65 2.21 -4.86 6.27
N SER A 66 2.52 -5.78 7.17
CA SER A 66 2.48 -5.62 8.62
C SER A 66 3.82 -6.06 9.20
N TYR A 67 3.98 -5.91 10.51
CA TYR A 67 5.13 -6.42 11.24
C TYR A 67 4.64 -7.35 12.34
N ASP A 68 5.39 -8.40 12.62
CA ASP A 68 5.15 -9.24 13.79
C ASP A 68 5.73 -8.61 15.08
N GLU A 69 5.65 -9.33 16.19
CA GLU A 69 6.15 -8.87 17.49
C GLU A 69 7.68 -8.66 17.51
N SER A 70 8.41 -9.33 16.61
CA SER A 70 9.87 -9.20 16.46
C SER A 70 10.24 -8.03 15.54
N GLY A 71 9.27 -7.46 14.82
CA GLY A 71 9.48 -6.41 13.83
C GLY A 71 9.78 -6.94 12.44
N ASP A 72 9.57 -8.23 12.18
CA ASP A 72 9.81 -8.83 10.88
C ASP A 72 8.66 -8.54 9.91
N ASP A 73 8.99 -8.30 8.64
CA ASP A 73 8.03 -8.03 7.59
C ASP A 73 7.10 -9.22 7.37
N HIS A 74 5.79 -8.97 7.47
CA HIS A 74 4.74 -9.92 7.12
C HIS A 74 3.84 -9.34 6.03
N TRP A 75 3.42 -10.19 5.09
CA TRP A 75 2.58 -9.79 3.97
C TRP A 75 1.30 -10.61 3.96
N SER A 76 0.16 -9.92 3.99
CA SER A 76 -1.16 -10.55 4.00
C SER A 76 -2.01 -10.02 2.85
N MET A 77 -2.73 -10.92 2.17
CA MET A 77 -3.68 -10.56 1.13
C MET A 77 -4.75 -9.61 1.69
N VAL A 78 -5.08 -8.59 0.91
CA VAL A 78 -6.17 -7.66 1.21
C VAL A 78 -7.28 -7.78 0.17
N GLU A 79 -8.51 -7.71 0.66
CA GLU A 79 -9.71 -7.52 -0.16
C GLU A 79 -9.89 -6.04 -0.49
#